data_AF-A0A832TSB7-F1
#
_entry.id   AF-A0A832TSB7-F1
#
_cell.length_a   1.000
_cell.length_b   1.000
_cell.length_c   1.000
_cell.angle_alpha   90.00
_cell.angle_beta   90.00
_cell.angle_gamma   90.00
#
_symmetry.space_group_name_H-M   'P 1'
#
loop_
_entity.id
_entity.type
_entity.pdbx_description
1 polymer ?
#
loop_
_entity_poly.entity_id
_entity_poly.type
_entity_poly.pdbx_seq_one_letter_code
_entity_poly.pdbx_strand_id
1 'polypeptide(L)'
;MAISPIVAGKPIKGPADKLLKAAGCEVSAFGVAELFKGILDAFIIDAADSQDRNRIEELGVEVIVTNTIMQSMEDKVALAKTVLEV
;
A
#
# COMPACT_ATOMS: atom_id res chain seq x y z
N MET A 1 -1.69 -10.82 2.67
CA MET A 1 -1.95 -9.40 2.99
C MET A 1 -0.66 -8.58 3.06
N ALA A 2 -0.67 -7.30 2.65
CA ALA A 2 0.42 -6.33 2.87
C ALA A 2 -0.10 -4.89 3.04
N ILE A 3 0.77 -3.98 3.50
CA ILE A 3 0.54 -2.52 3.57
C ILE A 3 1.50 -1.83 2.58
N SER A 4 1.00 -0.90 1.79
CA SER A 4 1.83 -0.14 0.84
C SER A 4 2.92 0.67 1.58
N PRO A 5 4.19 0.61 1.15
CA PRO A 5 5.25 1.49 1.63
C PRO A 5 5.26 2.84 0.88
N ILE A 6 4.47 2.97 -0.18
CA ILE A 6 4.36 4.16 -1.04
C ILE A 6 3.09 4.93 -0.67
N VAL A 7 3.24 6.24 -0.49
CA VAL A 7 2.16 7.19 -0.26
C VAL A 7 2.31 8.37 -1.20
N ALA A 8 1.28 8.68 -1.98
CA ALA A 8 1.27 9.79 -2.95
C ALA A 8 2.49 9.77 -3.90
N GLY A 9 2.82 8.57 -4.40
CA GLY A 9 3.94 8.34 -5.32
C GLY A 9 5.34 8.43 -4.70
N LYS A 10 5.46 8.41 -3.36
CA LYS A 10 6.76 8.46 -2.66
C LYS A 10 6.82 7.46 -1.50
N PRO A 11 7.99 6.89 -1.21
CA PRO A 11 8.17 6.05 -0.03
C PRO A 11 8.11 6.90 1.24
N ILE A 12 7.44 6.40 2.28
CA ILE A 12 7.46 7.06 3.60
C ILE A 12 8.89 7.10 4.15
N LYS A 13 9.60 5.97 4.07
CA LYS A 13 11.02 5.84 4.42
C LYS A 13 11.71 4.81 3.53
N GLY A 14 13.01 4.99 3.32
CA GLY A 14 13.85 4.02 2.61
C GLY A 14 13.78 4.11 1.09
N PRO A 15 14.50 3.22 0.38
CA PRO A 15 14.76 3.34 -1.05
C PRO A 15 13.70 2.64 -1.94
N ALA A 16 12.47 2.46 -1.48
CA ALA A 16 11.49 1.64 -2.18
C ALA A 16 11.16 2.18 -3.59
N ASP A 17 11.17 3.50 -3.79
CA ASP A 17 11.05 4.12 -5.12
C ASP A 17 12.14 3.67 -6.10
N LYS A 18 13.39 3.60 -5.64
CA LYS A 18 14.54 3.17 -6.45
C LYS A 18 14.41 1.70 -6.81
N LEU A 19 13.97 0.87 -5.86
CA LEU A 19 13.78 -0.56 -6.07
C LEU A 19 12.63 -0.83 -7.07
N LEU A 20 11.50 -0.13 -6.93
CA LEU A 20 10.37 -0.24 -7.86
C LEU A 20 10.78 0.20 -9.27
N LYS A 21 11.46 1.34 -9.40
CA LYS A 21 11.99 1.80 -10.69
C LYS A 21 12.95 0.77 -11.32
N ALA A 22 13.85 0.20 -10.51
CA ALA A 22 14.80 -0.82 -10.98
C ALA A 22 14.09 -2.11 -11.42
N ALA A 23 12.95 -2.44 -10.79
CA ALA A 23 12.09 -3.56 -11.17
C ALA A 23 11.15 -3.24 -12.34
N GLY A 24 11.21 -2.04 -12.92
CA GLY A 24 10.32 -1.61 -14.01
C GLY A 24 8.87 -1.37 -13.57
N CYS A 25 8.63 -1.24 -12.26
CA CYS A 25 7.31 -1.01 -11.70
C CYS A 25 6.99 0.48 -11.55
N GLU A 26 5.70 0.82 -11.60
CA GLU A 26 5.20 2.13 -11.24
C GLU A 26 5.55 2.44 -9.76
N VAL A 27 6.00 3.67 -9.45
CA VAL A 27 6.22 4.08 -8.05
C VAL A 27 4.90 4.58 -7.46
N SER A 28 4.01 3.64 -7.19
CA SER A 28 2.67 3.87 -6.63
C SER A 28 2.23 2.69 -5.76
N ALA A 29 1.10 2.82 -5.08
CA ALA A 29 0.49 1.69 -4.38
C ALA A 29 0.10 0.59 -5.38
N PHE A 30 -0.42 0.97 -6.55
CA PHE A 30 -0.71 0.02 -7.64
C PHE A 30 0.53 -0.76 -8.07
N GLY A 31 1.66 -0.09 -8.32
CA GLY A 31 2.88 -0.79 -8.77
C GLY A 31 3.42 -1.79 -7.76
N VAL A 32 3.23 -1.54 -6.45
CA VAL A 32 3.55 -2.52 -5.40
C VAL A 32 2.59 -3.71 -5.44
N ALA A 33 1.29 -3.46 -5.57
CA ALA A 33 0.29 -4.52 -5.64
C ALA A 33 0.50 -5.42 -6.88
N GLU A 34 0.84 -4.82 -8.02
CA GLU A 34 1.16 -5.53 -9.27
C GLU A 34 2.39 -6.42 -9.11
N LEU A 35 3.46 -5.91 -8.48
CA LEU A 35 4.68 -6.67 -8.21
C LEU A 35 4.42 -7.93 -7.37
N PHE A 36 3.44 -7.86 -6.47
CA PHE A 36 3.04 -8.96 -5.59
C PHE A 36 1.70 -9.60 -5.99
N LYS A 37 1.30 -9.46 -7.26
CA LYS A 37 0.08 -10.10 -7.77
C LYS A 37 0.15 -11.61 -7.60
N GLY A 38 -0.97 -12.21 -7.17
CA GLY A 38 -1.10 -13.65 -6.98
C GLY A 38 -0.57 -14.18 -5.64
N ILE A 39 0.00 -13.31 -4.79
CA ILE A 39 0.34 -13.64 -3.39
C ILE A 39 -0.42 -12.78 -2.37
N LEU A 40 -1.06 -11.69 -2.81
CA LEU A 40 -1.84 -10.80 -1.96
C LEU A 40 -3.31 -11.18 -1.99
N ASP A 41 -3.88 -11.53 -0.84
CA ASP A 41 -5.34 -11.64 -0.67
C ASP A 41 -5.97 -10.25 -0.43
N ALA A 42 -5.28 -9.42 0.36
CA ALA A 42 -5.69 -8.06 0.70
C ALA A 42 -4.49 -7.09 0.73
N PHE A 43 -4.74 -5.82 0.44
CA PHE A 43 -3.73 -4.79 0.38
C PHE A 43 -4.23 -3.47 0.96
N ILE A 44 -3.49 -2.95 1.92
CA ILE A 44 -3.84 -1.73 2.64
C ILE A 44 -3.05 -0.56 2.04
N ILE A 45 -3.76 0.49 1.62
CA ILE A 45 -3.18 1.68 1.00
C ILE A 45 -3.56 2.94 1.77
N ASP A 46 -2.78 3.99 1.58
CA ASP A 46 -3.07 5.28 2.21
C ASP A 46 -4.29 5.96 1.56
N ALA A 47 -5.00 6.77 2.34
CA ALA A 47 -6.10 7.61 1.84
C ALA A 47 -5.67 8.50 0.66
N ALA A 48 -4.42 8.96 0.64
CA ALA A 48 -3.86 9.74 -0.46
C ALA A 48 -3.80 8.99 -1.80
N ASP A 49 -3.80 7.65 -1.77
CA ASP A 49 -3.73 6.78 -2.96
C ASP A 49 -5.07 6.10 -3.25
N SER A 50 -6.18 6.57 -2.67
CA SER A 50 -7.53 6.01 -2.88
C SER A 50 -7.93 5.86 -4.35
N GLN A 51 -7.36 6.66 -5.25
CA GLN A 51 -7.53 6.54 -6.70
C GLN A 51 -7.01 5.23 -7.30
N ASP A 52 -6.03 4.58 -6.66
CA ASP A 52 -5.46 3.30 -7.13
C ASP A 52 -6.36 2.11 -6.78
N ARG A 53 -7.35 2.29 -5.89
CA ARG A 53 -8.22 1.22 -5.38
C ARG A 53 -8.78 0.33 -6.49
N ASN A 54 -9.50 0.93 -7.44
CA ASN A 54 -10.19 0.15 -8.48
C ASN A 54 -9.21 -0.66 -9.34
N ARG A 55 -8.06 -0.07 -9.70
CA ARG A 55 -7.03 -0.75 -10.50
C ARG A 55 -6.38 -1.89 -9.73
N ILE A 56 -6.22 -1.76 -8.41
CA ILE A 56 -5.68 -2.83 -7.57
C ILE A 56 -6.72 -3.95 -7.39
N GLU A 57 -8.00 -3.62 -7.21
CA GLU A 57 -9.10 -4.60 -7.11
C GLU A 57 -9.22 -5.42 -8.41
N GLU A 58 -8.96 -4.83 -9.58
CA GLU A 58 -8.87 -5.54 -10.87
C GLU A 58 -7.75 -6.60 -10.92
N LEU A 59 -6.75 -6.52 -10.03
CA LEU A 59 -5.72 -7.56 -9.87
C LEU A 59 -6.21 -8.77 -9.06
N GLY A 60 -7.44 -8.71 -8.54
CA GLY A 60 -8.03 -9.75 -7.68
C GLY A 60 -7.63 -9.62 -6.20
N VAL A 61 -7.27 -8.41 -5.76
CA VAL A 61 -6.80 -8.13 -4.40
C VAL A 61 -7.83 -7.24 -3.69
N GLU A 62 -8.25 -7.60 -2.49
CA GLU A 62 -9.11 -6.73 -1.67
C GLU A 62 -8.35 -5.48 -1.24
N VAL A 63 -8.96 -4.30 -1.35
CA VAL A 63 -8.30 -3.03 -1.00
C VAL A 63 -8.95 -2.37 0.20
N ILE A 64 -8.12 -2.07 1.19
CA ILE A 64 -8.50 -1.30 2.37
C ILE A 64 -7.79 0.04 2.32
N VAL A 65 -8.55 1.13 2.42
CA VAL A 65 -8.04 2.49 2.41
C VAL A 65 -8.09 3.06 3.83
N THR A 66 -6.95 3.48 4.36
CA THR A 66 -6.86 4.05 5.72
C THR A 66 -5.67 5.03 5.83
N ASN A 67 -5.45 5.64 6.99
CA ASN A 67 -4.19 6.36 7.26
C ASN A 67 -3.07 5.34 7.53
N THR A 68 -2.02 5.35 6.70
CA THR A 68 -0.85 4.47 6.88
C THR A 68 0.38 5.21 7.42
N ILE A 69 0.31 6.54 7.55
CA ILE A 69 1.38 7.36 8.10
C ILE A 69 1.34 7.31 9.63
N MET A 70 2.33 6.65 10.21
CA MET A 70 2.45 6.45 11.66
C MET A 70 3.35 7.50 12.32
N GLN A 71 2.81 8.69 12.64
CA GLN A 71 3.56 9.77 13.29
C GLN A 71 3.55 9.67 14.82
N SER A 72 2.49 9.09 15.38
CA SER A 72 2.26 8.92 16.82
C SER A 72 2.11 7.44 17.21
N MET A 73 1.96 7.14 18.50
CA MET A 73 1.63 5.79 18.94
C MET A 73 0.18 5.45 18.62
N GLU A 74 -0.70 6.44 18.71
CA GLU A 74 -2.11 6.37 18.37
C GLU A 74 -2.30 5.93 16.91
N ASP A 75 -1.53 6.53 15.98
CA ASP A 75 -1.57 6.14 14.56
C ASP A 75 -1.15 4.69 14.34
N LYS A 76 -0.10 4.23 15.04
CA LYS A 76 0.38 2.83 14.97
C LYS A 76 -0.69 1.86 15.44
N VAL A 77 -1.33 2.17 16.57
CA VAL A 77 -2.39 1.33 17.14
C VAL A 77 -3.62 1.33 16.23
N ALA A 78 -3.99 2.48 15.67
CA ALA A 78 -5.11 2.59 14.73
C ALA A 78 -4.89 1.73 13.48
N LEU A 79 -3.71 1.86 12.84
CA LEU A 79 -3.36 1.04 11.68
C LEU A 79 -3.31 -0.45 12.03
N ALA A 80 -2.73 -0.81 13.17
CA ALA A 80 -2.68 -2.21 13.62
C ALA A 80 -4.08 -2.81 13.84
N LYS A 81 -5.04 -2.03 14.35
CA LYS A 81 -6.44 -2.47 14.48
C LYS A 81 -7.07 -2.69 13.12
N THR A 82 -6.88 -1.77 12.17
CA THR A 82 -7.37 -1.96 10.80
C THR A 82 -6.83 -3.25 10.20
N VAL A 83 -5.53 -3.54 10.36
CA VAL A 83 -4.91 -4.78 9.86
C VAL A 83 -5.52 -6.05 10.47
N LEU A 84 -5.95 -6.01 11.73
CA LEU A 84 -6.55 -7.16 12.41
C LEU A 84 -8.03 -7.40 12.04
N GLU A 85 -8.67 -6.42 11.42
CA GLU A 85 -10.08 -6.48 10.99
C GLU A 85 -10.24 -6.93 9.52
N VAL A 86 -9.11 -7.14 8.82
CA VAL A 86 -9.05 -7.67 7.43
C VAL A 86 -9.09 -9.20 7.42
#